data_AF-A0A8T5RHH8-F1
#
_entry.id   AF-A0A8T5RHH8-F1
#
_cell.length_a   1.000
_cell.length_b   1.000
_cell.length_c   1.000
_cell.angle_alpha   90.00
_cell.angle_beta   90.00
_cell.angle_gamma   90.00
#
_symmetry.space_group_name_H-M   'P 1'
#
loop_
_entity.id
_entity.type
_entity.pdbx_description
1 polymer ?
#
loop_
_entity_poly.entity_id
_entity_poly.type
_entity_poly.pdbx_seq_one_letter_code
_entity_poly.pdbx_strand_id
1 'polypeptide(L)'
;MVFERFKHNRISNSRKDDDLIELDTPPDDKRFKYRPFKKKSKLRKYYIILIIIAIILVLLTIFWWWPAWWAGINLNSQLYNNKAGGLDFMDYRFLGFWSNYFFFNKSALIGAFIGSIIMSIPPDRIMLTAIGTKLRFGKPSRIKALAFWWTAGFALFYLLGHLIDMTGQFSWNMYLIEKGQVDFNPITLIFDAFNVLMNPNNMDASSIYLYQSLYVPIINFILAILIFRAALKILQNVYIRRNDYQVLMSSLFVVALFFGIIFFNLPMLPLDGIQITQIWTFIIGFFGLMGLSVVLFIYGKIKISENPRNFILYSRERKRVIIMAVITLFIIIIPLFISLGPTINISNASVYEQEKWKRRYNRQIEWTQMCAGLDIFEERSIQDFIDSSNSTNDDVMIKQIRQYDQTYAVKTLSAKIGTTYEGLADSDIVYINGIEYWVAPKTIRISQFSGDSVAIHTELYDHVEGIMAIDTFNGTT
;
A
#
# COMPACT_ATOMS: atom_id res chain seq x y z
N MET A 1 13.36 92.21 -1.64
CA MET A 1 12.34 93.27 -1.85
C MET A 1 10.97 92.58 -1.79
N VAL A 2 9.99 92.95 -0.95
CA VAL A 2 9.31 94.27 -0.79
C VAL A 2 8.35 94.49 -1.98
N PHE A 3 7.03 94.74 -1.87
CA PHE A 3 6.09 95.24 -0.83
C PHE A 3 4.88 94.24 -0.61
N GLU A 4 4.14 94.16 0.53
CA GLU A 4 2.97 94.95 1.04
C GLU A 4 1.71 95.02 0.10
N ARG A 5 0.43 95.24 0.50
CA ARG A 5 -0.30 95.47 1.79
C ARG A 5 -1.86 95.35 1.62
N PHE A 6 -2.60 95.14 2.73
CA PHE A 6 -4.01 95.60 2.99
C PHE A 6 -5.17 95.11 2.06
N LYS A 7 -6.50 95.29 2.28
CA LYS A 7 -7.45 95.92 3.29
C LYS A 7 -8.87 95.26 3.09
N HIS A 8 -10.04 95.56 3.71
CA HIS A 8 -10.57 96.51 4.73
C HIS A 8 -11.95 96.00 5.27
N ASN A 9 -12.28 96.18 6.57
CA ASN A 9 -13.65 96.34 7.16
C ASN A 9 -14.64 95.14 7.13
N ARG A 10 -15.74 95.07 7.92
CA ARG A 10 -16.45 95.96 8.90
C ARG A 10 -16.63 95.18 10.26
N ILE A 11 -16.80 95.73 11.48
CA ILE A 11 -17.62 96.86 12.02
C ILE A 11 -19.14 96.49 12.01
N SER A 12 -19.96 96.54 13.07
CA SER A 12 -19.83 97.04 14.47
C SER A 12 -20.91 96.50 15.42
N ASN A 13 -20.64 96.57 16.74
CA ASN A 13 -21.51 96.93 17.89
C ASN A 13 -23.01 96.52 17.95
N SER A 14 -23.41 95.95 19.09
CA SER A 14 -24.22 96.71 20.08
C SER A 14 -23.95 96.19 21.51
N ARG A 15 -24.36 96.94 22.54
CA ARG A 15 -23.90 96.82 23.94
C ARG A 15 -25.01 97.20 24.92
N LYS A 16 -25.08 96.49 26.06
CA LYS A 16 -25.66 96.86 27.38
C LYS A 16 -25.45 95.65 28.33
N ASP A 17 -24.74 95.70 29.47
CA ASP A 17 -24.69 96.71 30.56
C ASP A 17 -26.10 96.75 31.22
N ASP A 18 -26.39 96.26 32.45
CA ASP A 18 -25.63 96.25 33.73
C ASP A 18 -26.21 95.27 34.82
N ASP A 19 -25.50 95.20 35.95
CA ASP A 19 -25.90 94.86 37.36
C ASP A 19 -26.72 93.60 37.73
N LEU A 20 -26.10 92.69 38.49
CA LEU A 20 -26.20 92.65 39.97
C LEU A 20 -25.22 91.64 40.63
N ILE A 21 -25.09 91.71 41.96
CA ILE A 21 -24.11 91.00 42.79
C ILE A 21 -24.80 89.92 43.65
N GLU A 22 -24.24 88.70 43.76
CA GLU A 22 -23.93 88.04 45.05
C GLU A 22 -23.25 86.64 44.94
N LEU A 23 -22.54 86.33 46.03
CA LEU A 23 -21.67 85.22 46.47
C LEU A 23 -21.62 83.83 45.76
N ASP A 24 -20.38 83.33 45.73
CA ASP A 24 -19.90 81.96 46.01
C ASP A 24 -20.75 80.74 45.62
N THR A 25 -20.40 80.16 44.46
CA THR A 25 -19.91 78.76 44.42
C THR A 25 -18.81 78.62 43.37
N PRO A 26 -17.70 77.89 43.62
CA PRO A 26 -16.75 77.56 42.56
C PRO A 26 -17.42 76.62 41.53
N PRO A 27 -17.25 76.85 40.23
CA PRO A 27 -17.97 76.09 39.21
C PRO A 27 -17.48 74.63 39.14
N ASP A 28 -18.40 73.70 39.43
CA ASP A 28 -18.24 72.25 39.28
C ASP A 28 -17.64 71.91 37.89
N ASP A 29 -16.40 71.42 37.88
CA ASP A 29 -15.58 71.34 36.66
C ASP A 29 -16.05 70.21 35.75
N LYS A 30 -16.85 70.56 34.74
CA LYS A 30 -17.47 69.63 33.77
C LYS A 30 -16.48 69.03 32.77
N ARG A 31 -15.21 68.86 33.15
CA ARG A 31 -14.17 68.16 32.39
C ARG A 31 -14.19 66.68 32.73
N PHE A 32 -14.34 65.85 31.70
CA PHE A 32 -14.25 64.38 31.74
C PHE A 32 -15.32 63.64 32.57
N LYS A 33 -16.58 63.65 32.12
CA LYS A 33 -17.55 62.57 32.46
C LYS A 33 -17.06 61.23 31.89
N TYR A 34 -16.23 60.53 32.68
CA TYR A 34 -15.62 59.25 32.33
C TYR A 34 -16.71 58.17 32.19
N ARG A 35 -17.06 57.80 30.96
CA ARG A 35 -17.93 56.64 30.68
C ARG A 35 -17.08 55.37 30.72
N PRO A 36 -17.17 54.50 31.76
CA PRO A 36 -16.38 53.28 31.80
C PRO A 36 -16.77 52.34 30.66
N PHE A 37 -15.78 51.83 29.92
CA PHE A 37 -15.98 50.95 28.77
C PHE A 37 -16.59 49.58 29.18
N LYS A 38 -17.93 49.49 29.24
CA LYS A 38 -18.68 48.22 29.33
C LYS A 38 -18.56 47.39 28.04
N LYS A 39 -17.36 46.87 27.73
CA LYS A 39 -17.07 46.08 26.51
C LYS A 39 -16.38 44.72 26.78
N LYS A 40 -16.63 44.10 27.94
CA LYS A 40 -16.17 42.73 28.29
C LYS A 40 -17.18 41.60 28.02
N SER A 41 -18.33 41.88 27.40
CA SER A 41 -19.38 40.88 27.12
C SER A 41 -19.03 39.90 25.98
N LYS A 42 -18.73 40.40 24.76
CA LYS A 42 -18.55 39.51 23.58
C LYS A 42 -17.42 38.50 23.74
N LEU A 43 -16.26 38.90 24.29
CA LEU A 43 -15.16 37.97 24.59
C LEU A 43 -15.58 36.84 25.52
N ARG A 44 -16.35 37.12 26.58
CA ARG A 44 -16.85 36.09 27.51
C ARG A 44 -17.75 35.08 26.79
N LYS A 45 -18.56 35.51 25.81
CA LYS A 45 -19.36 34.59 24.97
C LYS A 45 -18.48 33.67 24.13
N TYR A 46 -17.40 34.18 23.52
CA TYR A 46 -16.46 33.34 22.76
C TYR A 46 -15.70 32.36 23.65
N TYR A 47 -15.24 32.75 24.85
CA TYR A 47 -14.62 31.81 25.79
C TYR A 47 -15.59 30.71 26.25
N ILE A 48 -16.86 31.03 26.52
CA ILE A 48 -17.87 30.02 26.87
C ILE A 48 -18.10 29.04 25.70
N ILE A 49 -18.21 29.54 24.46
CA ILE A 49 -18.33 28.68 23.28
C ILE A 49 -17.10 27.78 23.10
N LEU A 50 -15.88 28.32 23.29
CA LEU A 50 -14.63 27.57 23.17
C LEU A 50 -14.52 26.48 24.25
N ILE A 51 -14.94 26.77 25.49
CA ILE A 51 -15.04 25.78 26.57
C ILE A 51 -16.06 24.69 26.23
N ILE A 52 -17.23 25.04 25.68
CA ILE A 52 -18.24 24.06 25.25
C ILE A 52 -17.69 23.17 24.12
N ILE A 53 -16.99 23.74 23.13
CA ILE A 53 -16.34 22.98 22.05
C ILE A 53 -15.25 22.05 22.61
N ALA A 54 -14.44 22.52 23.57
CA ALA A 54 -13.43 21.69 24.24
C ALA A 54 -14.06 20.53 25.02
N ILE A 55 -15.16 20.77 25.75
CA ILE A 55 -15.94 19.72 26.44
C ILE A 55 -16.49 18.71 25.43
N ILE A 56 -17.08 19.15 24.32
CA ILE A 56 -17.60 18.27 23.27
C ILE A 56 -16.46 17.42 22.66
N LEU A 57 -15.29 18.01 22.38
CA LEU A 57 -14.12 17.28 21.88
C LEU A 57 -13.58 16.26 22.90
N VAL A 58 -13.53 16.60 24.19
CA VAL A 58 -13.14 15.67 25.26
C VAL A 58 -14.15 14.52 25.37
N LEU A 59 -15.45 14.80 25.34
CA LEU A 59 -16.50 13.77 25.36
C LEU A 59 -16.43 12.85 24.12
N LEU A 60 -16.29 13.41 22.91
CA LEU A 60 -16.09 12.62 21.69
C LEU A 60 -14.80 11.79 21.75
N THR A 61 -13.74 12.32 22.37
CA THR A 61 -12.49 11.57 22.55
C THR A 61 -12.68 10.39 23.49
N ILE A 62 -13.30 10.59 24.66
CA ILE A 62 -13.48 9.56 25.70
C ILE A 62 -14.53 8.51 25.31
N PHE A 63 -15.65 8.92 24.73
CA PHE A 63 -16.79 8.03 24.47
C PHE A 63 -16.86 7.47 23.06
N TRP A 64 -16.19 8.08 22.08
CA TRP A 64 -16.23 7.62 20.68
C TRP A 64 -14.85 7.28 20.11
N TRP A 65 -13.93 8.24 20.00
CA TRP A 65 -12.65 8.01 19.32
C TRP A 65 -11.76 7.01 20.06
N TRP A 66 -11.61 7.11 21.38
CA TRP A 66 -10.79 6.17 22.16
C TRP A 66 -11.39 4.74 22.14
N PRO A 67 -12.69 4.51 22.43
CA PRO A 67 -13.27 3.18 22.35
C PRO A 67 -13.29 2.60 20.93
N ALA A 68 -13.59 3.39 19.90
CA ALA A 68 -13.60 2.89 18.51
C ALA A 68 -12.20 2.53 18.00
N TRP A 69 -11.18 3.33 18.35
CA TRP A 69 -9.79 3.02 18.04
C TRP A 69 -9.31 1.77 18.79
N TRP A 70 -9.65 1.66 20.08
CA TRP A 70 -9.21 0.54 20.92
C TRP A 70 -9.97 -0.77 20.65
N ALA A 71 -11.24 -0.74 20.25
CA ALA A 71 -12.00 -1.93 19.86
C ALA A 71 -11.34 -2.67 18.68
N GLY A 72 -10.92 -1.92 17.65
CA GLY A 72 -10.15 -2.46 16.53
C GLY A 72 -8.71 -2.86 16.86
N ILE A 73 -8.19 -2.48 18.03
CA ILE A 73 -6.93 -2.99 18.58
C ILE A 73 -7.20 -4.33 19.29
N ASN A 74 -8.11 -4.35 20.27
CA ASN A 74 -8.45 -5.53 21.06
C ASN A 74 -8.93 -6.72 20.21
N LEU A 75 -9.81 -6.49 19.22
CA LEU A 75 -10.32 -7.57 18.38
C LEU A 75 -9.19 -8.25 17.60
N ASN A 76 -8.28 -7.46 17.00
CA ASN A 76 -7.11 -8.02 16.31
C ASN A 76 -6.11 -8.66 17.29
N SER A 77 -5.97 -8.13 18.51
CA SER A 77 -5.14 -8.74 19.56
C SER A 77 -5.63 -10.13 19.96
N GLN A 78 -6.94 -10.30 20.16
CA GLN A 78 -7.57 -11.59 20.47
C GLN A 78 -7.43 -12.58 19.30
N LEU A 79 -7.77 -12.14 18.08
CA LEU A 79 -7.65 -12.98 16.87
C LEU A 79 -6.20 -13.39 16.59
N TYR A 80 -5.23 -12.51 16.81
CA TYR A 80 -3.81 -12.79 16.58
C TYR A 80 -3.24 -13.71 17.67
N ASN A 81 -3.55 -13.49 18.95
CA ASN A 81 -3.12 -14.39 20.03
C ASN A 81 -3.61 -15.83 19.79
N ASN A 82 -4.87 -15.99 19.36
CA ASN A 82 -5.46 -17.29 19.04
C ASN A 82 -4.85 -17.96 17.79
N LYS A 83 -4.29 -17.20 16.84
CA LYS A 83 -3.70 -17.72 15.59
C LYS A 83 -2.18 -17.89 15.62
N ALA A 84 -1.47 -17.07 16.40
CA ALA A 84 -0.02 -16.94 16.39
C ALA A 84 0.67 -17.59 17.61
N GLY A 85 -0.02 -18.50 18.32
CA GLY A 85 0.58 -19.34 19.37
C GLY A 85 1.16 -18.58 20.57
N GLY A 86 0.61 -17.41 20.92
CA GLY A 86 1.10 -16.60 22.04
C GLY A 86 2.10 -15.48 21.68
N LEU A 87 2.34 -15.19 20.39
CA LEU A 87 3.06 -13.98 19.99
C LEU A 87 2.25 -12.71 20.31
N ASP A 88 2.83 -11.77 21.05
CA ASP A 88 2.12 -10.57 21.50
C ASP A 88 1.87 -9.56 20.35
N PHE A 89 0.59 -9.43 20.01
CA PHE A 89 0.09 -8.47 19.03
C PHE A 89 0.24 -7.00 19.47
N MET A 90 0.19 -6.71 20.77
CA MET A 90 0.36 -5.36 21.27
C MET A 90 1.79 -4.89 21.06
N ASP A 91 2.79 -5.72 21.37
CA ASP A 91 4.20 -5.45 21.03
C ASP A 91 4.36 -5.25 19.51
N TYR A 92 3.86 -6.17 18.68
CA TYR A 92 3.90 -6.05 17.22
C TYR A 92 3.28 -4.74 16.72
N ARG A 93 2.09 -4.39 17.18
CA ARG A 93 1.36 -3.19 16.75
C ARG A 93 1.98 -1.91 17.30
N PHE A 94 2.57 -1.95 18.49
CA PHE A 94 3.30 -0.83 19.08
C PHE A 94 4.61 -0.58 18.32
N LEU A 95 5.35 -1.62 17.94
CA LEU A 95 6.50 -1.53 17.03
C LEU A 95 6.11 -0.99 15.65
N GLY A 96 5.03 -1.51 15.06
CA GLY A 96 4.47 -1.02 13.80
C GLY A 96 4.03 0.44 13.87
N PHE A 97 3.56 0.91 15.04
CA PHE A 97 3.25 2.31 15.30
C PHE A 97 4.52 3.17 15.48
N TRP A 98 5.50 2.70 16.25
CA TRP A 98 6.74 3.41 16.54
C TRP A 98 7.69 3.54 15.36
N SER A 99 7.67 2.60 14.41
CA SER A 99 8.29 2.82 13.10
C SER A 99 7.42 3.76 12.25
N ASN A 100 6.22 3.33 11.87
CA ASN A 100 5.57 3.94 10.70
C ASN A 100 4.90 5.30 11.01
N TYR A 101 4.51 5.55 12.26
CA TYR A 101 3.64 6.68 12.64
C TYR A 101 4.20 7.60 13.73
N PHE A 102 5.27 7.22 14.43
CA PHE A 102 5.82 8.04 15.52
C PHE A 102 6.86 9.07 15.02
N PHE A 103 6.88 10.24 15.67
CA PHE A 103 7.71 11.40 15.29
C PHE A 103 9.24 11.20 15.44
N PHE A 104 9.68 10.07 15.99
CA PHE A 104 11.09 9.69 16.18
C PHE A 104 11.35 8.25 15.67
N ASN A 105 10.96 7.98 14.43
CA ASN A 105 11.21 6.73 13.73
C ASN A 105 12.71 6.49 13.42
N LYS A 106 13.20 5.26 13.69
CA LYS A 106 14.57 4.78 13.36
C LYS A 106 14.84 4.77 11.84
N SER A 107 13.92 4.33 10.99
CA SER A 107 14.12 4.27 9.53
C SER A 107 14.13 5.67 8.89
N ALA A 108 13.32 6.60 9.40
CA ALA A 108 13.40 8.02 9.05
C ALA A 108 14.76 8.66 9.43
N LEU A 109 15.34 8.31 10.59
CA LEU A 109 16.70 8.73 10.94
C LEU A 109 17.76 8.17 9.97
N ILE A 110 17.67 6.89 9.60
CA ILE A 110 18.56 6.28 8.60
C ILE A 110 18.49 7.07 7.28
N GLY A 111 17.29 7.41 6.81
CA GLY A 111 17.10 8.25 5.63
C GLY A 111 17.73 9.64 5.76
N ALA A 112 17.53 10.29 6.91
CA ALA A 112 18.10 11.60 7.22
C ALA A 112 19.63 11.62 7.17
N PHE A 113 20.28 10.61 7.77
CA PHE A 113 21.74 10.45 7.75
C PHE A 113 22.25 10.18 6.33
N ILE A 114 21.69 9.20 5.62
CA ILE A 114 22.10 8.83 4.26
C ILE A 114 22.02 10.04 3.32
N GLY A 115 20.90 10.76 3.31
CA GLY A 115 20.72 11.95 2.48
C GLY A 115 21.69 13.08 2.83
N SER A 116 21.88 13.37 4.12
CA SER A 116 22.80 14.40 4.60
C SER A 116 24.26 14.10 4.23
N ILE A 117 24.67 12.83 4.31
CA ILE A 117 26.01 12.36 3.92
C ILE A 117 26.20 12.46 2.40
N ILE A 118 25.28 11.92 1.60
CA ILE A 118 25.39 11.93 0.12
C ILE A 118 25.43 13.36 -0.43
N MET A 119 24.65 14.29 0.13
CA MET A 119 24.69 15.70 -0.27
C MET A 119 25.92 16.47 0.27
N SER A 120 26.59 15.95 1.31
CA SER A 120 27.80 16.54 1.90
C SER A 120 29.11 16.17 1.18
N ILE A 121 29.13 15.15 0.31
CA ILE A 121 30.38 14.64 -0.29
C ILE A 121 30.45 14.91 -1.80
N PRO A 122 31.16 15.96 -2.27
CA PRO A 122 31.46 17.21 -1.59
C PRO A 122 30.20 18.10 -1.43
N PRO A 123 30.18 19.11 -0.54
CA PRO A 123 28.94 19.79 -0.15
C PRO A 123 28.21 20.43 -1.32
N ASP A 124 26.99 19.96 -1.59
CA ASP A 124 26.22 20.42 -2.73
C ASP A 124 25.69 21.83 -2.51
N ARG A 125 25.97 22.73 -3.46
CA ARG A 125 25.59 24.14 -3.38
C ARG A 125 24.46 24.50 -4.32
N ILE A 126 23.95 23.56 -5.11
CA ILE A 126 23.09 23.85 -6.25
C ILE A 126 21.73 24.37 -5.82
N MET A 127 21.04 23.63 -4.95
CA MET A 127 19.71 24.00 -4.45
C MET A 127 19.73 25.38 -3.78
N LEU A 128 20.68 25.62 -2.88
CA LEU A 128 20.91 26.92 -2.25
C LEU A 128 21.31 28.02 -3.24
N THR A 129 22.02 27.70 -4.33
CA THR A 129 22.35 28.71 -5.36
C THR A 129 21.11 29.07 -6.17
N ALA A 130 20.24 28.11 -6.51
CA ALA A 130 19.00 28.37 -7.25
C ALA A 130 17.97 29.14 -6.41
N ILE A 131 17.87 28.84 -5.11
CA ILE A 131 17.09 29.65 -4.16
C ILE A 131 17.74 31.04 -3.98
N GLY A 132 19.06 31.08 -3.82
CA GLY A 132 19.84 32.31 -3.63
C GLY A 132 19.88 33.25 -4.84
N THR A 133 19.71 32.76 -6.07
CA THR A 133 19.52 33.63 -7.25
C THR A 133 18.11 34.22 -7.29
N LYS A 134 17.07 33.46 -6.92
CA LYS A 134 15.69 33.97 -6.83
C LYS A 134 15.50 34.98 -5.68
N LEU A 135 16.18 34.76 -4.55
CA LEU A 135 16.12 35.61 -3.35
C LEU A 135 17.30 36.60 -3.21
N ARG A 136 18.15 36.74 -4.25
CA ARG A 136 19.32 37.63 -4.31
C ARG A 136 20.42 37.42 -3.25
N PHE A 137 20.39 36.36 -2.46
CA PHE A 137 21.42 36.01 -1.46
C PHE A 137 22.78 35.54 -2.03
N GLY A 138 22.91 35.41 -3.35
CA GLY A 138 24.18 35.10 -4.02
C GLY A 138 24.59 33.61 -3.94
N LYS A 139 25.91 33.35 -4.02
CA LYS A 139 26.47 31.99 -4.06
C LYS A 139 26.96 31.57 -2.67
N PRO A 140 26.46 30.47 -2.07
CA PRO A 140 26.86 30.05 -0.72
C PRO A 140 28.30 29.51 -0.66
N SER A 141 28.91 29.61 0.52
CA SER A 141 30.16 28.91 0.85
C SER A 141 29.90 27.41 1.04
N ARG A 142 30.96 26.58 0.96
CA ARG A 142 30.83 25.13 1.22
C ARG A 142 30.34 24.84 2.66
N ILE A 143 30.79 25.64 3.64
CA ILE A 143 30.39 25.51 5.05
C ILE A 143 28.90 25.81 5.22
N LYS A 144 28.39 26.91 4.64
CA LYS A 144 26.94 27.24 4.68
C LYS A 144 26.07 26.16 4.03
N ALA A 145 26.57 25.49 2.99
CA ALA A 145 25.87 24.38 2.36
C ALA A 145 25.92 23.08 3.19
N LEU A 146 27.05 22.76 3.81
CA LEU A 146 27.15 21.63 4.74
C LEU A 146 26.20 21.82 5.93
N ALA A 147 26.21 23.00 6.55
CA ALA A 147 25.29 23.34 7.64
C ALA A 147 23.80 23.25 7.22
N PHE A 148 23.47 23.66 6.00
CA PHE A 148 22.12 23.49 5.44
C PHE A 148 21.74 22.01 5.27
N TRP A 149 22.61 21.19 4.69
CA TRP A 149 22.32 19.76 4.51
C TRP A 149 22.19 19.01 5.83
N TRP A 150 22.92 19.39 6.87
CA TRP A 150 22.79 18.83 8.23
C TRP A 150 21.69 19.47 9.09
N THR A 151 20.88 20.38 8.54
CA THR A 151 19.73 20.98 9.25
C THR A 151 18.44 20.85 8.44
N ALA A 152 18.19 21.75 7.49
CA ALA A 152 17.03 21.70 6.61
C ALA A 152 17.07 20.49 5.66
N GLY A 153 18.26 20.08 5.20
CA GLY A 153 18.44 18.85 4.44
C GLY A 153 18.16 17.61 5.27
N PHE A 154 18.65 17.56 6.51
CA PHE A 154 18.40 16.46 7.45
C PHE A 154 16.89 16.31 7.69
N ALA A 155 16.17 17.41 7.95
CA ALA A 155 14.71 17.39 8.09
C ALA A 155 13.98 16.95 6.79
N LEU A 156 14.45 17.36 5.61
CA LEU A 156 13.89 16.92 4.33
C LEU A 156 14.09 15.41 4.11
N PHE A 157 15.31 14.91 4.34
CA PHE A 157 15.63 13.49 4.19
C PHE A 157 15.09 12.62 5.32
N TYR A 158 14.76 13.20 6.48
CA TYR A 158 13.99 12.55 7.53
C TYR A 158 12.57 12.23 7.07
N LEU A 159 11.85 13.23 6.53
CA LEU A 159 10.51 13.05 5.98
C LEU A 159 10.50 12.06 4.82
N LEU A 160 11.49 12.13 3.92
CA LEU A 160 11.65 11.14 2.84
C LEU A 160 12.06 9.75 3.36
N GLY A 161 12.74 9.67 4.50
CA GLY A 161 13.21 8.42 5.12
C GLY A 161 12.08 7.50 5.58
N HIS A 162 10.87 8.02 5.84
CA HIS A 162 9.68 7.18 6.06
C HIS A 162 9.35 6.28 4.86
N LEU A 163 9.82 6.60 3.64
CA LEU A 163 9.64 5.73 2.47
C LEU A 163 10.47 4.43 2.54
N ILE A 164 11.48 4.34 3.43
CA ILE A 164 12.30 3.14 3.63
C ILE A 164 11.47 2.00 4.26
N ASP A 165 10.49 2.33 5.10
CA ASP A 165 9.63 1.34 5.78
C ASP A 165 8.15 1.50 5.40
N MET A 166 7.85 1.97 4.18
CA MET A 166 6.47 2.25 3.74
C MET A 166 5.54 1.02 3.80
N THR A 167 6.09 -0.20 3.86
CA THR A 167 5.36 -1.47 4.01
C THR A 167 5.37 -2.04 5.43
N GLY A 168 6.09 -1.42 6.38
CA GLY A 168 6.32 -1.96 7.73
C GLY A 168 7.26 -3.17 7.81
N GLN A 169 7.74 -3.69 6.67
CA GLN A 169 8.55 -4.91 6.59
C GLN A 169 10.00 -4.68 7.06
N PHE A 170 10.53 -3.46 6.93
CA PHE A 170 11.90 -3.16 7.32
C PHE A 170 12.03 -3.24 8.84
N SER A 171 11.16 -2.55 9.60
CA SER A 171 11.23 -2.58 11.06
C SER A 171 10.69 -3.88 11.68
N TRP A 172 9.79 -4.59 10.99
CA TRP A 172 9.41 -5.95 11.40
C TRP A 172 10.61 -6.90 11.36
N ASN A 173 11.36 -6.94 10.26
CA ASN A 173 12.53 -7.82 10.15
C ASN A 173 13.68 -7.37 11.07
N MET A 174 13.86 -6.06 11.29
CA MET A 174 14.80 -5.58 12.33
C MET A 174 14.42 -6.05 13.74
N TYR A 175 13.13 -6.12 14.07
CA TYR A 175 12.66 -6.67 15.35
C TYR A 175 12.90 -8.17 15.47
N LEU A 176 12.64 -8.95 14.41
CA LEU A 176 12.94 -10.40 14.39
C LEU A 176 14.43 -10.67 14.62
N ILE A 177 15.32 -9.84 14.06
CA ILE A 177 16.77 -9.89 14.28
C ILE A 177 17.12 -9.48 15.72
N GLU A 178 16.53 -8.41 16.25
CA GLU A 178 16.73 -7.96 17.65
C GLU A 178 16.26 -9.01 18.68
N LYS A 179 15.30 -9.86 18.32
CA LYS A 179 14.83 -11.01 19.12
C LYS A 179 15.56 -12.33 18.84
N GLY A 180 16.53 -12.36 17.92
CA GLY A 180 17.24 -13.59 17.56
C GLY A 180 16.38 -14.67 16.89
N GLN A 181 15.24 -14.28 16.30
CA GLN A 181 14.33 -15.19 15.58
C GLN A 181 14.74 -15.37 14.11
N VAL A 182 15.72 -14.60 13.63
CA VAL A 182 16.29 -14.67 12.29
C VAL A 182 17.81 -14.52 12.39
N ASP A 183 18.55 -15.49 11.86
CA ASP A 183 20.00 -15.38 11.66
C ASP A 183 20.32 -14.31 10.61
N PHE A 184 21.15 -13.34 10.98
CA PHE A 184 21.48 -12.20 10.12
C PHE A 184 22.99 -12.08 9.91
N ASN A 185 23.45 -12.49 8.73
CA ASN A 185 24.81 -12.20 8.25
C ASN A 185 24.77 -11.04 7.24
N PRO A 186 25.20 -9.82 7.62
CA PRO A 186 25.05 -8.63 6.77
C PRO A 186 25.91 -8.64 5.50
N ILE A 187 26.84 -9.59 5.35
CA ILE A 187 27.76 -9.67 4.22
C ILE A 187 27.30 -10.71 3.22
N THR A 188 26.98 -11.94 3.67
CA THR A 188 26.62 -13.03 2.74
C THR A 188 25.24 -12.79 2.11
N LEU A 189 24.27 -12.26 2.87
CA LEU A 189 22.86 -12.19 2.49
C LEU A 189 22.58 -11.48 1.15
N ILE A 190 23.41 -10.51 0.75
CA ILE A 190 23.32 -9.90 -0.60
C ILE A 190 23.76 -10.91 -1.68
N PHE A 191 24.88 -11.60 -1.47
CA PHE A 191 25.37 -12.63 -2.40
C PHE A 191 24.44 -13.84 -2.42
N ASP A 192 23.88 -14.25 -1.29
CA ASP A 192 22.97 -15.39 -1.16
C ASP A 192 21.67 -15.13 -1.94
N ALA A 193 21.08 -13.93 -1.80
CA ALA A 193 19.92 -13.51 -2.60
C ALA A 193 20.23 -13.40 -4.10
N PHE A 194 21.41 -12.92 -4.50
CA PHE A 194 21.83 -12.89 -5.91
C PHE A 194 22.21 -14.27 -6.47
N ASN A 195 22.61 -15.23 -5.62
CA ASN A 195 22.98 -16.58 -6.02
C ASN A 195 21.79 -17.34 -6.62
N VAL A 196 20.55 -17.01 -6.22
CA VAL A 196 19.32 -17.55 -6.82
C VAL A 196 19.18 -17.21 -8.30
N LEU A 197 19.76 -16.08 -8.77
CA LEU A 197 19.81 -15.72 -10.19
C LEU A 197 20.86 -16.51 -10.99
N MET A 198 21.82 -17.14 -10.31
CA MET A 198 22.94 -17.88 -10.91
C MET A 198 22.80 -19.40 -10.76
N ASN A 199 22.07 -19.86 -9.75
CA ASN A 199 21.82 -21.28 -9.45
C ASN A 199 20.31 -21.56 -9.37
N PRO A 200 19.69 -22.07 -10.45
CA PRO A 200 18.25 -22.39 -10.50
C PRO A 200 17.77 -23.41 -9.46
N ASN A 201 18.68 -24.13 -8.79
CA ASN A 201 18.34 -25.10 -7.75
C ASN A 201 18.32 -24.47 -6.34
N ASN A 202 18.69 -23.19 -6.17
CA ASN A 202 18.68 -22.54 -4.88
C ASN A 202 17.26 -22.04 -4.52
N MET A 203 16.70 -22.56 -3.42
CA MET A 203 15.34 -22.23 -2.95
C MET A 203 15.34 -21.38 -1.67
N ASP A 204 16.43 -20.68 -1.35
CA ASP A 204 16.54 -19.83 -0.14
C ASP A 204 15.63 -18.58 -0.20
N ALA A 205 14.35 -18.78 0.09
CA ALA A 205 13.35 -17.74 0.21
C ALA A 205 13.60 -16.81 1.41
N SER A 206 14.33 -17.27 2.44
CA SER A 206 14.63 -16.48 3.64
C SER A 206 15.59 -15.35 3.31
N SER A 207 16.70 -15.64 2.62
CA SER A 207 17.65 -14.62 2.18
C SER A 207 17.03 -13.64 1.19
N ILE A 208 16.18 -14.10 0.25
CA ILE A 208 15.43 -13.21 -0.66
C ILE A 208 14.50 -12.27 0.14
N TYR A 209 13.71 -12.81 1.08
CA TYR A 209 12.76 -12.03 1.88
C TYR A 209 13.45 -10.97 2.75
N LEU A 210 14.58 -11.32 3.36
CA LEU A 210 15.40 -10.40 4.16
C LEU A 210 16.08 -9.36 3.27
N TYR A 211 16.58 -9.73 2.09
CA TYR A 211 17.17 -8.81 1.12
C TYR A 211 16.13 -7.79 0.63
N GLN A 212 14.94 -8.26 0.26
CA GLN A 212 13.78 -7.47 -0.14
C GLN A 212 13.35 -6.47 0.93
N SER A 213 13.37 -6.87 2.20
CA SER A 213 12.80 -6.08 3.29
C SER A 213 13.81 -5.12 3.94
N LEU A 214 15.10 -5.47 3.93
CA LEU A 214 16.16 -4.70 4.63
C LEU A 214 17.06 -3.92 3.67
N TYR A 215 17.57 -4.57 2.63
CA TYR A 215 18.59 -3.98 1.75
C TYR A 215 17.98 -3.16 0.62
N VAL A 216 16.98 -3.72 -0.07
CA VAL A 216 16.34 -3.09 -1.24
C VAL A 216 15.79 -1.69 -0.94
N PRO A 217 15.08 -1.42 0.18
CA PRO A 217 14.55 -0.08 0.46
C PRO A 217 15.68 0.93 0.68
N ILE A 218 16.75 0.55 1.40
CA ILE A 218 17.92 1.40 1.62
C ILE A 218 18.66 1.67 0.30
N ILE A 219 18.87 0.64 -0.53
CA ILE A 219 19.55 0.76 -1.84
C ILE A 219 18.73 1.67 -2.78
N ASN A 220 17.43 1.42 -2.91
CA ASN A 220 16.53 2.25 -3.71
C ASN A 220 16.53 3.72 -3.23
N PHE A 221 16.56 3.95 -1.91
CA PHE A 221 16.64 5.29 -1.31
C PHE A 221 17.98 5.99 -1.60
N ILE A 222 19.12 5.29 -1.50
CA ILE A 222 20.45 5.79 -1.88
C ILE A 222 20.47 6.19 -3.37
N LEU A 223 19.95 5.32 -4.24
CA LEU A 223 19.88 5.56 -5.69
C LEU A 223 18.97 6.77 -6.01
N ALA A 224 17.83 6.90 -5.32
CA ALA A 224 16.93 8.04 -5.47
C ALA A 224 17.60 9.38 -5.08
N ILE A 225 18.38 9.42 -4.00
CA ILE A 225 19.14 10.63 -3.61
C ILE A 225 20.24 10.93 -4.64
N LEU A 226 20.93 9.91 -5.16
CA LEU A 226 21.94 10.10 -6.21
C LEU A 226 21.30 10.64 -7.52
N ILE A 227 20.12 10.14 -7.90
CA ILE A 227 19.32 10.66 -9.02
C ILE A 227 18.91 12.13 -8.75
N PHE A 228 18.36 12.45 -7.58
CA PHE A 228 17.99 13.81 -7.20
C PHE A 228 19.18 14.77 -7.28
N ARG A 229 20.35 14.36 -6.76
CA ARG A 229 21.58 15.15 -6.81
C ARG A 229 22.11 15.31 -8.24
N ALA A 230 21.98 14.30 -9.09
CA ALA A 230 22.34 14.40 -10.51
C ALA A 230 21.35 15.29 -11.28
N ALA A 231 20.05 15.25 -10.98
CA ALA A 231 19.05 16.16 -11.53
C ALA A 231 19.33 17.62 -11.14
N LEU A 232 19.78 17.90 -9.90
CA LEU A 232 20.28 19.22 -9.53
C LEU A 232 21.50 19.63 -10.38
N LYS A 233 22.47 18.74 -10.63
CA LYS A 233 23.61 19.03 -11.53
C LYS A 233 23.17 19.33 -12.96
N ILE A 234 22.16 18.64 -13.49
CA ILE A 234 21.54 18.97 -14.78
C ILE A 234 20.95 20.39 -14.72
N LEU A 235 20.11 20.70 -13.71
CA LEU A 235 19.50 22.02 -13.54
C LEU A 235 20.54 23.16 -13.47
N GLN A 236 21.60 22.99 -12.69
CA GLN A 236 22.70 23.98 -12.64
C GLN A 236 23.37 24.15 -14.00
N ASN A 237 23.67 23.06 -14.69
CA ASN A 237 24.47 23.12 -15.91
C ASN A 237 23.65 23.49 -17.16
N VAL A 238 22.32 23.31 -17.16
CA VAL A 238 21.42 23.90 -18.15
C VAL A 238 21.24 25.40 -17.87
N TYR A 239 20.72 25.78 -16.71
CA TYR A 239 20.21 27.14 -16.47
C TYR A 239 21.27 28.14 -15.99
N ILE A 240 22.25 27.72 -15.18
CA ILE A 240 23.19 28.63 -14.50
C ILE A 240 24.56 28.68 -15.19
N ARG A 241 25.02 27.57 -15.79
CA ARG A 241 26.37 27.45 -16.38
C ARG A 241 26.43 27.17 -17.88
N ARG A 242 25.33 26.71 -18.50
CA ARG A 242 25.25 26.30 -19.91
C ARG A 242 26.40 25.36 -20.35
N ASN A 243 26.72 24.37 -19.52
CA ASN A 243 27.84 23.44 -19.71
C ASN A 243 27.34 22.08 -20.22
N ASP A 244 27.41 21.87 -21.53
CA ASP A 244 26.79 20.72 -22.19
C ASP A 244 27.43 19.39 -21.76
N TYR A 245 28.75 19.37 -21.55
CA TYR A 245 29.48 18.17 -21.08
C TYR A 245 28.97 17.70 -19.71
N GLN A 246 28.78 18.62 -18.76
CA GLN A 246 28.28 18.27 -17.43
C GLN A 246 26.78 17.94 -17.42
N VAL A 247 25.99 18.53 -18.32
CA VAL A 247 24.59 18.10 -18.53
C VAL A 247 24.56 16.66 -19.03
N LEU A 248 25.25 16.37 -20.14
CA LEU A 248 25.21 15.07 -20.82
C LEU A 248 25.74 13.93 -19.94
N MET A 249 26.85 14.16 -19.22
CA MET A 249 27.37 13.25 -18.19
C MET A 249 26.37 13.01 -17.05
N SER A 250 25.76 14.07 -16.51
CA SER A 250 24.79 13.92 -15.40
C SER A 250 23.52 13.19 -15.85
N SER A 251 23.07 13.41 -17.08
CA SER A 251 21.92 12.70 -17.68
C SER A 251 22.21 11.20 -17.86
N LEU A 252 23.39 10.84 -18.39
CA LEU A 252 23.77 9.43 -18.52
C LEU A 252 23.94 8.75 -17.17
N PHE A 253 24.45 9.46 -16.16
CA PHE A 253 24.50 8.97 -14.79
C PHE A 253 23.10 8.70 -14.21
N VAL A 254 22.12 9.57 -14.46
CA VAL A 254 20.72 9.33 -14.07
C VAL A 254 20.16 8.07 -14.74
N VAL A 255 20.37 7.90 -16.06
CA VAL A 255 19.90 6.69 -16.77
C VAL A 255 20.61 5.43 -16.24
N ALA A 256 21.91 5.49 -15.98
CA ALA A 256 22.65 4.41 -15.33
C ALA A 256 22.04 4.04 -13.97
N LEU A 257 21.73 5.03 -13.11
CA LEU A 257 21.10 4.77 -11.82
C LEU A 257 19.71 4.14 -11.93
N PHE A 258 18.92 4.46 -12.97
CA PHE A 258 17.66 3.75 -13.23
C PHE A 258 17.89 2.27 -13.61
N PHE A 259 18.89 1.98 -14.45
CA PHE A 259 19.32 0.58 -14.69
C PHE A 259 19.82 -0.09 -13.40
N GLY A 260 20.51 0.64 -12.53
CA GLY A 260 20.94 0.19 -11.20
C GLY A 260 19.77 -0.17 -10.28
N ILE A 261 18.70 0.64 -10.26
CA ILE A 261 17.46 0.31 -9.54
C ILE A 261 16.91 -1.02 -10.05
N ILE A 262 16.73 -1.19 -11.36
CA ILE A 262 16.21 -2.46 -11.91
C ILE A 262 17.13 -3.63 -11.53
N PHE A 263 18.45 -3.47 -11.66
CA PHE A 263 19.45 -4.48 -11.29
C PHE A 263 19.34 -4.94 -9.83
N PHE A 264 19.28 -4.01 -8.87
CA PHE A 264 19.12 -4.38 -7.46
C PHE A 264 17.72 -4.93 -7.11
N ASN A 265 16.73 -4.76 -7.99
CA ASN A 265 15.40 -5.34 -7.79
C ASN A 265 15.24 -6.72 -8.47
N LEU A 266 16.23 -7.21 -9.22
CA LEU A 266 16.19 -8.51 -9.92
C LEU A 266 15.86 -9.72 -9.03
N PRO A 267 16.42 -9.91 -7.81
CA PRO A 267 16.14 -11.10 -7.01
C PRO A 267 14.69 -11.25 -6.51
N MET A 268 13.87 -10.21 -6.64
CA MET A 268 12.45 -10.21 -6.27
C MET A 268 11.51 -10.26 -7.49
N LEU A 269 12.03 -10.15 -8.71
CA LEU A 269 11.19 -10.27 -9.89
C LEU A 269 10.70 -11.71 -10.01
N PRO A 270 9.43 -11.93 -10.39
CA PRO A 270 8.98 -13.27 -10.74
C PRO A 270 9.83 -13.79 -11.91
N LEU A 271 10.57 -14.87 -11.68
CA LEU A 271 11.46 -15.49 -12.69
C LEU A 271 10.68 -16.34 -13.71
N ASP A 272 9.44 -15.95 -13.98
CA ASP A 272 8.47 -16.58 -14.88
C ASP A 272 8.84 -16.31 -16.35
N GLY A 273 9.99 -16.82 -16.80
CA GLY A 273 10.44 -16.73 -18.20
C GLY A 273 11.29 -15.51 -18.58
N ILE A 274 11.73 -14.70 -17.61
CA ILE A 274 12.82 -13.73 -17.85
C ILE A 274 14.09 -14.53 -18.17
N GLN A 275 14.55 -14.50 -19.41
CA GLN A 275 15.78 -15.20 -19.79
C GLN A 275 16.99 -14.58 -19.07
N ILE A 276 17.94 -15.40 -18.64
CA ILE A 276 19.21 -14.94 -18.02
C ILE A 276 19.97 -13.99 -18.97
N THR A 277 19.82 -14.16 -20.30
CA THR A 277 20.32 -13.24 -21.35
C THR A 277 19.76 -11.81 -21.23
N GLN A 278 18.53 -11.63 -20.77
CA GLN A 278 17.91 -10.31 -20.55
C GLN A 278 18.44 -9.65 -19.28
N ILE A 279 18.76 -10.43 -18.24
CA ILE A 279 19.40 -9.92 -17.01
C ILE A 279 20.72 -9.20 -17.33
N TRP A 280 21.51 -9.73 -18.28
CA TRP A 280 22.74 -9.09 -18.74
C TRP A 280 22.52 -7.70 -19.37
N THR A 281 21.36 -7.40 -19.95
CA THR A 281 21.05 -6.03 -20.43
C THR A 281 21.01 -5.03 -19.27
N PHE A 282 20.47 -5.40 -18.11
CA PHE A 282 20.43 -4.49 -16.95
C PHE A 282 21.81 -4.29 -16.33
N ILE A 283 22.63 -5.36 -16.28
CA ILE A 283 24.03 -5.31 -15.82
C ILE A 283 24.86 -4.41 -16.75
N ILE A 284 24.84 -4.68 -18.06
CA ILE A 284 25.60 -3.94 -19.08
C ILE A 284 25.08 -2.50 -19.19
N GLY A 285 23.77 -2.27 -19.06
CA GLY A 285 23.15 -0.96 -18.98
C GLY A 285 23.66 -0.14 -17.80
N PHE A 286 23.66 -0.71 -16.59
CA PHE A 286 24.14 -0.04 -15.39
C PHE A 286 25.62 0.31 -15.48
N PHE A 287 26.50 -0.69 -15.63
CA PHE A 287 27.95 -0.49 -15.61
C PHE A 287 28.46 0.24 -16.86
N GLY A 288 27.90 -0.03 -18.04
CA GLY A 288 28.29 0.60 -19.30
C GLY A 288 27.97 2.09 -19.34
N LEU A 289 26.76 2.50 -18.95
CA LEU A 289 26.38 3.91 -18.88
C LEU A 289 27.10 4.65 -17.74
N MET A 290 27.34 3.99 -16.61
CA MET A 290 28.13 4.55 -15.51
C MET A 290 29.60 4.76 -15.92
N GLY A 291 30.21 3.80 -16.61
CA GLY A 291 31.57 3.92 -17.16
C GLY A 291 31.68 5.05 -18.20
N LEU A 292 30.75 5.12 -19.16
CA LEU A 292 30.75 6.17 -20.19
C LEU A 292 30.50 7.56 -19.58
N SER A 293 29.66 7.66 -18.54
CA SER A 293 29.50 8.88 -17.75
C SER A 293 30.80 9.34 -17.09
N VAL A 294 31.57 8.43 -16.47
CA VAL A 294 32.89 8.75 -15.88
C VAL A 294 33.91 9.18 -16.94
N VAL A 295 33.96 8.50 -18.09
CA VAL A 295 34.83 8.90 -19.22
C VAL A 295 34.49 10.31 -19.71
N LEU A 296 33.20 10.65 -19.86
CA LEU A 296 32.77 12.00 -20.25
C LEU A 296 33.05 13.05 -19.17
N PHE A 297 32.97 12.69 -17.88
CA PHE A 297 33.37 13.58 -16.78
C PHE A 297 34.85 13.96 -16.88
N ILE A 298 35.72 12.95 -17.10
CA ILE A 298 37.17 13.14 -17.22
C ILE A 298 37.50 13.96 -18.49
N TYR A 299 36.98 13.56 -19.65
CA TYR A 299 37.18 14.26 -20.92
C TYR A 299 36.71 15.72 -20.86
N GLY A 300 35.50 15.96 -20.35
CA GLY A 300 34.95 17.30 -20.17
C GLY A 300 35.78 18.15 -19.21
N LYS A 301 36.33 17.55 -18.14
CA LYS A 301 37.22 18.26 -17.19
C LYS A 301 38.53 18.69 -17.88
N ILE A 302 39.20 17.78 -18.59
CA ILE A 302 40.47 18.04 -19.30
C ILE A 302 40.29 19.21 -20.28
N LYS A 303 39.27 19.14 -21.13
CA LYS A 303 38.99 20.15 -22.15
C LYS A 303 38.67 21.54 -21.58
N ILE A 304 38.00 21.60 -20.43
CA ILE A 304 37.71 22.87 -19.73
C ILE A 304 38.98 23.45 -19.08
N SER A 305 39.93 22.63 -18.64
CA SER A 305 41.24 23.12 -18.17
C SER A 305 42.16 23.59 -19.31
N GLU A 306 42.10 22.96 -20.48
CA GLU A 306 42.82 23.43 -21.68
C GLU A 306 42.27 24.77 -22.19
N ASN A 307 40.95 24.93 -22.23
CA ASN A 307 40.30 26.13 -22.73
C ASN A 307 38.98 26.41 -21.98
N PRO A 308 38.92 27.41 -21.08
CA PRO A 308 37.73 27.67 -20.26
C PRO A 308 36.52 28.22 -21.03
N ARG A 309 36.65 28.47 -22.35
CA ARG A 309 35.55 28.79 -23.27
C ARG A 309 34.92 27.56 -23.93
N ASN A 310 35.58 26.40 -23.92
CA ASN A 310 35.11 25.16 -24.58
C ASN A 310 34.13 24.34 -23.71
N PHE A 311 33.19 25.03 -23.04
CA PHE A 311 32.15 24.41 -22.20
C PHE A 311 30.86 24.09 -22.96
N ILE A 312 30.73 24.58 -24.20
CA ILE A 312 29.63 24.31 -25.14
C ILE A 312 30.10 23.28 -26.17
N LEU A 313 29.25 22.32 -26.55
CA LEU A 313 29.57 21.25 -27.49
C LEU A 313 29.41 21.70 -28.94
N TYR A 314 30.52 21.91 -29.66
CA TYR A 314 30.50 22.23 -31.09
C TYR A 314 29.87 21.11 -31.92
N SER A 315 29.25 21.45 -33.06
CA SER A 315 28.42 20.53 -33.87
C SER A 315 29.14 19.24 -34.31
N ARG A 316 30.42 19.32 -34.70
CA ARG A 316 31.25 18.15 -35.06
C ARG A 316 31.50 17.21 -33.87
N GLU A 317 31.61 17.77 -32.67
CA GLU A 317 31.93 17.05 -31.44
C GLU A 317 30.68 16.44 -30.83
N ARG A 318 29.56 17.18 -30.86
CA ARG A 318 28.22 16.67 -30.54
C ARG A 318 27.89 15.44 -31.40
N LYS A 319 28.23 15.44 -32.69
CA LYS A 319 28.11 14.24 -33.55
C LYS A 319 28.95 13.06 -33.02
N ARG A 320 30.22 13.25 -32.65
CA ARG A 320 31.07 12.18 -32.08
C ARG A 320 30.50 11.62 -30.76
N VAL A 321 30.02 12.48 -29.86
CA VAL A 321 29.41 12.05 -28.59
C VAL A 321 28.10 11.29 -28.81
N ILE A 322 27.26 11.74 -29.76
CA ILE A 322 26.05 11.01 -30.17
C ILE A 322 26.40 9.64 -30.75
N ILE A 323 27.42 9.53 -31.62
CA ILE A 323 27.85 8.25 -32.20
C ILE A 323 28.31 7.28 -31.09
N MET A 324 29.13 7.74 -30.13
CA MET A 324 29.53 6.90 -28.99
C MET A 324 28.32 6.45 -28.15
N ALA A 325 27.38 7.35 -27.85
CA ALA A 325 26.16 7.02 -27.11
C ALA A 325 25.27 6.00 -27.86
N VAL A 326 25.16 6.11 -29.19
CA VAL A 326 24.43 5.15 -30.03
C VAL A 326 25.13 3.78 -30.06
N ILE A 327 26.46 3.73 -30.16
CA ILE A 327 27.22 2.47 -30.07
C ILE A 327 27.02 1.79 -28.72
N THR A 328 27.11 2.54 -27.61
CA THR A 328 26.85 1.99 -26.27
C THR A 328 25.40 1.55 -26.09
N LEU A 329 24.42 2.29 -26.63
CA LEU A 329 23.02 1.86 -26.64
C LEU A 329 22.84 0.54 -27.42
N PHE A 330 23.52 0.39 -28.55
CA PHE A 330 23.49 -0.86 -29.34
C PHE A 330 24.06 -2.04 -28.55
N ILE A 331 25.18 -1.84 -27.84
CA ILE A 331 25.80 -2.85 -26.95
C ILE A 331 24.85 -3.25 -25.81
N ILE A 332 24.08 -2.30 -25.25
CA ILE A 332 23.11 -2.57 -24.18
C ILE A 332 21.89 -3.36 -24.69
N ILE A 333 21.48 -3.16 -25.95
CA ILE A 333 20.29 -3.83 -26.53
C ILE A 333 20.65 -5.20 -27.14
N ILE A 334 21.91 -5.46 -27.51
CA ILE A 334 22.36 -6.75 -28.08
C ILE A 334 21.87 -7.98 -27.27
N PRO A 335 21.97 -8.04 -25.93
CA PRO A 335 21.48 -9.19 -25.17
C PRO A 335 19.94 -9.35 -25.23
N LEU A 336 19.17 -8.27 -25.38
CA LEU A 336 17.72 -8.36 -25.63
C LEU A 336 17.44 -9.02 -26.99
N PHE A 337 18.15 -8.65 -28.05
CA PHE A 337 17.98 -9.29 -29.36
C PHE A 337 18.47 -10.74 -29.38
N ILE A 338 19.55 -11.06 -28.66
CA ILE A 338 20.00 -12.45 -28.46
C ILE A 338 18.95 -13.27 -27.68
N SER A 339 18.21 -12.63 -26.75
CA SER A 339 17.10 -13.28 -26.03
C SER A 339 15.85 -13.58 -26.87
N LEU A 340 15.84 -13.23 -28.16
CA LEU A 340 14.84 -13.72 -29.12
C LEU A 340 15.18 -15.12 -29.67
N GLY A 341 16.32 -15.69 -29.28
CA GLY A 341 16.62 -17.11 -29.43
C GLY A 341 15.71 -18.00 -28.55
N PRO A 342 15.73 -19.33 -28.76
CA PRO A 342 14.85 -20.25 -28.06
C PRO A 342 15.02 -20.17 -26.55
N THR A 343 13.89 -19.99 -25.85
CA THR A 343 13.85 -19.92 -24.39
C THR A 343 14.47 -21.16 -23.76
N ILE A 344 15.52 -20.96 -22.96
CA ILE A 344 16.00 -21.98 -22.02
C ILE A 344 14.90 -22.18 -20.99
N ASN A 345 14.02 -23.15 -21.24
CA ASN A 345 12.91 -23.45 -20.35
C ASN A 345 13.47 -24.08 -19.07
N ILE A 346 13.13 -23.54 -17.90
CA ILE A 346 13.38 -24.22 -16.63
C ILE A 346 12.55 -25.51 -16.68
N SER A 347 13.20 -26.66 -16.55
CA SER A 347 12.59 -27.98 -16.81
C SER A 347 11.36 -28.32 -15.95
N ASN A 348 11.11 -27.52 -14.91
CA ASN A 348 9.94 -27.60 -14.03
C ASN A 348 9.24 -26.22 -13.85
N ALA A 349 9.14 -25.42 -14.92
CA ALA A 349 8.35 -24.18 -14.90
C ALA A 349 6.90 -24.39 -14.41
N SER A 350 6.30 -25.54 -14.74
CA SER A 350 5.00 -26.00 -14.23
C SER A 350 4.94 -26.13 -12.71
N VAL A 351 6.03 -26.55 -12.05
CA VAL A 351 6.10 -26.68 -10.58
C VAL A 351 6.16 -25.31 -9.91
N TYR A 352 6.92 -24.36 -10.49
CA TYR A 352 6.97 -22.99 -9.97
C TYR A 352 5.63 -22.28 -10.18
N GLU A 353 4.98 -22.46 -11.34
CA GLU A 353 3.65 -21.92 -11.58
C GLU A 353 2.58 -22.58 -10.69
N GLN A 354 2.65 -23.90 -10.45
CA GLN A 354 1.81 -24.58 -9.46
C GLN A 354 2.03 -24.02 -8.05
N GLU A 355 3.28 -23.89 -7.56
CA GLU A 355 3.56 -23.31 -6.24
C GLU A 355 3.10 -21.85 -6.13
N LYS A 356 3.26 -21.05 -7.19
CA LYS A 356 2.78 -19.67 -7.28
C LYS A 356 1.25 -19.57 -7.26
N TRP A 357 0.54 -20.46 -7.96
CA TRP A 357 -0.93 -20.51 -7.93
C TRP A 357 -1.45 -21.08 -6.61
N LYS A 358 -0.83 -22.13 -6.08
CA LYS A 358 -1.10 -22.70 -4.75
C LYS A 358 -0.91 -21.62 -3.66
N ARG A 359 0.20 -20.89 -3.63
CA ARG A 359 0.39 -19.77 -2.66
C ARG A 359 -0.63 -18.63 -2.84
N ARG A 360 -1.12 -18.38 -4.07
CA ARG A 360 -2.14 -17.35 -4.34
C ARG A 360 -3.54 -17.79 -3.92
N TYR A 361 -3.95 -19.00 -4.32
CA TYR A 361 -5.27 -19.54 -4.06
C TYR A 361 -5.39 -20.16 -2.68
N ASN A 362 -4.41 -20.91 -2.14
CA ASN A 362 -4.50 -21.46 -0.79
C ASN A 362 -4.77 -20.36 0.26
N ARG A 363 -4.16 -19.17 0.15
CA ARG A 363 -4.49 -18.06 1.06
C ARG A 363 -5.92 -17.54 0.89
N GLN A 364 -6.49 -17.59 -0.32
CA GLN A 364 -7.88 -17.21 -0.57
C GLN A 364 -8.86 -18.30 -0.15
N ILE A 365 -8.50 -19.57 -0.34
CA ILE A 365 -9.23 -20.77 0.11
C ILE A 365 -9.24 -20.79 1.64
N GLU A 366 -8.09 -20.67 2.30
CA GLU A 366 -7.92 -20.53 3.75
C GLU A 366 -8.75 -19.38 4.31
N TRP A 367 -8.66 -18.17 3.74
CA TRP A 367 -9.51 -17.04 4.17
C TRP A 367 -11.00 -17.30 3.93
N THR A 368 -11.39 -18.01 2.88
CA THR A 368 -12.79 -18.35 2.60
C THR A 368 -13.29 -19.42 3.57
N GLN A 369 -12.50 -20.47 3.83
CA GLN A 369 -12.78 -21.53 4.80
C GLN A 369 -12.89 -20.95 6.21
N MET A 370 -11.95 -20.12 6.65
CA MET A 370 -11.99 -19.45 7.95
C MET A 370 -13.18 -18.48 8.10
N CYS A 371 -13.60 -17.81 7.02
CA CYS A 371 -14.78 -16.94 7.04
C CYS A 371 -16.12 -17.72 6.93
N ALA A 372 -16.10 -18.95 6.43
CA ALA A 372 -17.26 -19.80 6.25
C ALA A 372 -17.42 -20.90 7.33
N GLY A 373 -16.45 -21.08 8.23
CA GLY A 373 -16.44 -22.14 9.24
C GLY A 373 -16.20 -23.54 8.65
N LEU A 374 -15.40 -23.62 7.58
CA LEU A 374 -15.08 -24.86 6.85
C LEU A 374 -13.69 -25.41 7.21
N ASP A 375 -13.07 -24.91 8.28
CA ASP A 375 -11.80 -25.37 8.84
C ASP A 375 -11.86 -26.79 9.44
N ILE A 376 -13.06 -27.34 9.60
CA ILE A 376 -13.33 -28.74 9.96
C ILE A 376 -13.19 -29.74 8.79
N PHE A 377 -12.97 -29.28 7.55
CA PHE A 377 -12.88 -30.16 6.37
C PHE A 377 -11.44 -30.26 5.84
N GLU A 378 -10.93 -31.50 5.72
CA GLU A 378 -9.59 -31.78 5.22
C GLU A 378 -9.58 -31.92 3.69
N GLU A 379 -8.81 -31.07 3.00
CA GLU A 379 -8.65 -31.12 1.54
C GLU A 379 -7.66 -32.22 1.12
N ARG A 380 -8.14 -33.46 1.06
CA ARG A 380 -7.40 -34.62 0.54
C ARG A 380 -7.45 -34.68 -0.98
N SER A 381 -6.42 -35.25 -1.63
CA SER A 381 -6.50 -35.52 -3.06
C SER A 381 -7.44 -36.69 -3.33
N ILE A 382 -7.97 -36.77 -4.56
CA ILE A 382 -8.79 -37.90 -5.01
C ILE A 382 -8.00 -39.22 -4.91
N GLN A 383 -6.68 -39.16 -5.10
CA GLN A 383 -5.79 -40.31 -4.96
C GLN A 383 -5.67 -40.77 -3.49
N ASP A 384 -5.60 -39.85 -2.53
CA ASP A 384 -5.61 -40.20 -1.09
C ASP A 384 -6.95 -40.83 -0.69
N PHE A 385 -8.06 -40.42 -1.30
CA PHE A 385 -9.37 -41.07 -1.12
C PHE A 385 -9.36 -42.51 -1.63
N ILE A 386 -8.82 -42.75 -2.83
CA ILE A 386 -8.68 -44.09 -3.42
C ILE A 386 -7.74 -44.96 -2.58
N ASP A 387 -6.55 -44.46 -2.22
CA ASP A 387 -5.52 -45.25 -1.57
C ASP A 387 -5.75 -45.43 -0.05
N SER A 388 -6.61 -44.61 0.57
CA SER A 388 -7.14 -44.85 1.93
C SER A 388 -8.48 -45.59 1.97
N SER A 389 -9.10 -45.85 0.81
CA SER A 389 -10.27 -46.72 0.70
C SER A 389 -9.87 -48.20 0.90
N ASN A 390 -9.85 -48.65 2.15
CA ASN A 390 -10.20 -50.05 2.40
C ASN A 390 -11.60 -50.25 1.83
N SER A 391 -11.79 -51.21 0.91
CA SER A 391 -13.06 -51.39 0.18
C SER A 391 -14.27 -51.68 1.10
N THR A 392 -14.04 -52.08 2.34
CA THR A 392 -15.04 -52.19 3.41
C THR A 392 -15.57 -50.84 3.93
N ASN A 393 -14.82 -49.74 3.79
CA ASN A 393 -15.26 -48.40 4.20
C ASN A 393 -16.11 -47.72 3.12
N ASP A 394 -15.74 -47.84 1.84
CA ASP A 394 -16.55 -47.30 0.74
C ASP A 394 -17.92 -47.97 0.70
N ASP A 395 -17.96 -49.28 0.92
CA ASP A 395 -19.19 -50.06 1.03
C ASP A 395 -20.03 -49.69 2.29
N VAL A 396 -19.47 -48.92 3.24
CA VAL A 396 -20.21 -48.32 4.36
C VAL A 396 -20.62 -46.87 4.04
N MET A 397 -19.76 -46.09 3.39
CA MET A 397 -20.06 -44.72 2.97
C MET A 397 -21.19 -44.68 1.91
N ILE A 398 -21.18 -45.61 0.95
CA ILE A 398 -22.24 -45.79 -0.06
C ILE A 398 -23.56 -46.24 0.58
N LYS A 399 -23.54 -46.81 1.80
CA LYS A 399 -24.73 -47.12 2.61
C LYS A 399 -25.14 -45.98 3.56
N GLN A 400 -24.35 -44.90 3.64
CA GLN A 400 -24.64 -43.69 4.42
C GLN A 400 -25.03 -42.49 3.53
N ILE A 401 -24.77 -42.57 2.23
CA ILE A 401 -25.20 -41.59 1.22
C ILE A 401 -26.52 -42.04 0.58
N ARG A 402 -27.50 -41.14 0.55
CA ARG A 402 -28.79 -41.32 -0.16
C ARG A 402 -28.55 -41.71 -1.62
N GLN A 403 -29.04 -42.88 -2.02
CA GLN A 403 -28.88 -43.39 -3.39
C GLN A 403 -30.02 -42.96 -4.33
N TYR A 404 -31.21 -42.73 -3.79
CA TYR A 404 -32.41 -42.39 -4.55
C TYR A 404 -32.83 -40.94 -4.32
N ASP A 405 -33.11 -40.21 -5.39
CA ASP A 405 -33.64 -38.84 -5.33
C ASP A 405 -35.18 -38.82 -5.20
N GLN A 406 -35.74 -37.64 -4.91
CA GLN A 406 -37.18 -37.40 -4.83
C GLN A 406 -37.90 -37.85 -6.11
N THR A 407 -37.31 -37.56 -7.28
CA THR A 407 -37.90 -37.89 -8.59
C THR A 407 -38.01 -39.39 -8.81
N TYR A 408 -36.98 -40.15 -8.42
CA TYR A 408 -36.98 -41.61 -8.50
C TYR A 408 -37.93 -42.21 -7.47
N ALA A 409 -37.93 -41.71 -6.23
CA ALA A 409 -38.81 -42.17 -5.17
C ALA A 409 -40.29 -42.05 -5.54
N VAL A 410 -40.73 -40.86 -5.97
CA VAL A 410 -42.12 -40.64 -6.43
C VAL A 410 -42.49 -41.56 -7.59
N LYS A 411 -41.59 -41.78 -8.57
CA LYS A 411 -41.84 -42.69 -9.69
C LYS A 411 -42.01 -44.14 -9.21
N THR A 412 -41.07 -44.64 -8.42
CA THR A 412 -41.07 -46.03 -7.91
C THR A 412 -42.26 -46.29 -7.01
N LEU A 413 -42.61 -45.35 -6.13
CA LEU A 413 -43.83 -45.42 -5.30
C LEU A 413 -45.10 -45.35 -6.17
N SER A 414 -45.17 -44.47 -7.17
CA SER A 414 -46.33 -44.39 -8.07
C SER A 414 -46.55 -45.68 -8.89
N ALA A 415 -45.49 -46.43 -9.17
CA ALA A 415 -45.57 -47.74 -9.84
C ALA A 415 -46.01 -48.89 -8.91
N LYS A 416 -46.12 -48.65 -7.60
CA LYS A 416 -46.71 -49.58 -6.61
C LYS A 416 -48.22 -49.35 -6.42
N ILE A 417 -48.77 -48.27 -6.95
CA ILE A 417 -50.21 -48.00 -6.93
C ILE A 417 -50.90 -48.94 -7.94
N GLY A 418 -51.72 -49.86 -7.44
CA GLY A 418 -52.45 -50.83 -8.25
C GLY A 418 -53.76 -50.32 -8.87
N THR A 419 -54.24 -49.14 -8.46
CA THR A 419 -55.51 -48.55 -8.90
C THR A 419 -55.29 -47.34 -9.80
N THR A 420 -56.25 -47.03 -10.69
CA THR A 420 -56.19 -45.85 -11.57
C THR A 420 -56.59 -44.55 -10.86
N TYR A 421 -57.30 -44.65 -9.74
CA TYR A 421 -57.92 -43.52 -9.04
C TYR A 421 -57.06 -42.97 -7.90
N GLU A 422 -56.06 -43.71 -7.44
CA GLU A 422 -55.03 -43.22 -6.52
C GLU A 422 -53.90 -42.45 -7.23
N GLY A 423 -53.23 -41.60 -6.47
CA GLY A 423 -51.99 -40.91 -6.83
C GLY A 423 -51.13 -40.65 -5.60
N LEU A 424 -50.12 -39.81 -5.76
CA LEU A 424 -49.26 -39.35 -4.66
C LEU A 424 -49.34 -37.83 -4.55
N ALA A 425 -49.27 -37.32 -3.32
CA ALA A 425 -48.85 -35.96 -3.05
C ALA A 425 -47.34 -35.81 -3.30
N ASP A 426 -46.78 -34.63 -3.01
CA ASP A 426 -45.32 -34.46 -2.96
C ASP A 426 -44.70 -35.38 -1.89
N SER A 427 -43.48 -35.83 -2.11
CA SER A 427 -42.76 -36.73 -1.20
C SER A 427 -41.72 -35.97 -0.38
N ASP A 428 -41.82 -36.06 0.94
CA ASP A 428 -40.88 -35.46 1.90
C ASP A 428 -39.99 -36.55 2.53
N ILE A 429 -39.01 -36.16 3.34
CA ILE A 429 -38.08 -37.07 4.01
C ILE A 429 -38.48 -37.27 5.47
N VAL A 430 -38.61 -38.52 5.90
CA VAL A 430 -38.88 -38.87 7.30
C VAL A 430 -37.84 -39.88 7.80
N TYR A 431 -37.29 -39.61 8.98
CA TYR A 431 -36.41 -40.55 9.68
C TYR A 431 -37.23 -41.40 10.66
N ILE A 432 -37.15 -42.72 10.53
CA ILE A 432 -37.82 -43.69 11.41
C ILE A 432 -36.78 -44.71 11.89
N ASN A 433 -36.61 -44.86 13.20
CA ASN A 433 -35.67 -45.79 13.83
C ASN A 433 -34.20 -45.68 13.34
N GLY A 434 -33.79 -44.50 12.85
CA GLY A 434 -32.45 -44.25 12.31
C GLY A 434 -32.27 -44.56 10.83
N ILE A 435 -33.33 -45.03 10.15
CA ILE A 435 -33.38 -45.19 8.69
C ILE A 435 -34.10 -43.97 8.10
N GLU A 436 -33.62 -43.51 6.93
CA GLU A 436 -34.22 -42.42 6.16
C GLU A 436 -35.17 -43.00 5.09
N TYR A 437 -36.34 -42.40 4.95
CA TYR A 437 -37.34 -42.78 3.96
C TYR A 437 -37.79 -41.55 3.16
N TRP A 438 -37.96 -41.73 1.85
CA TRP A 438 -38.82 -40.85 1.05
C TRP A 438 -40.27 -41.27 1.27
N VAL A 439 -41.10 -40.33 1.69
CA VAL A 439 -42.44 -40.61 2.22
C VAL A 439 -43.47 -39.77 1.48
N ALA A 440 -44.39 -40.44 0.79
CA ALA A 440 -45.40 -39.82 -0.04
C ALA A 440 -46.81 -40.20 0.45
N PRO A 441 -47.63 -39.23 0.89
CA PRO A 441 -49.05 -39.46 1.14
C PRO A 441 -49.75 -39.91 -0.15
N LYS A 442 -50.58 -40.96 -0.08
CA LYS A 442 -51.49 -41.26 -1.19
C LYS A 442 -52.56 -40.17 -1.32
N THR A 443 -53.08 -39.98 -2.52
CA THR A 443 -54.11 -38.97 -2.86
C THR A 443 -55.13 -39.49 -3.88
N ILE A 444 -56.26 -38.81 -4.02
CA ILE A 444 -57.32 -39.16 -4.97
C ILE A 444 -57.15 -38.38 -6.28
N ARG A 445 -57.04 -39.08 -7.41
CA ARG A 445 -57.01 -38.51 -8.77
C ARG A 445 -58.42 -38.32 -9.31
N ILE A 446 -59.12 -37.30 -8.79
CA ILE A 446 -60.52 -36.96 -9.14
C ILE A 446 -60.77 -36.91 -10.66
N SER A 447 -59.78 -36.48 -11.46
CA SER A 447 -59.87 -36.43 -12.92
C SER A 447 -60.03 -37.80 -13.62
N GLN A 448 -59.78 -38.91 -12.94
CA GLN A 448 -59.85 -40.27 -13.52
C GLN A 448 -61.25 -40.91 -13.43
N PHE A 449 -62.14 -40.37 -12.57
CA PHE A 449 -63.52 -40.86 -12.40
C PHE A 449 -64.58 -39.75 -12.47
N SER A 450 -64.18 -38.51 -12.80
CA SER A 450 -65.04 -37.34 -13.03
C SER A 450 -65.97 -37.50 -14.26
N GLY A 451 -66.95 -38.38 -14.15
CA GLY A 451 -67.94 -38.69 -15.18
C GLY A 451 -68.79 -39.94 -14.87
N ASP A 452 -68.30 -40.85 -14.03
CA ASP A 452 -69.05 -42.03 -13.57
C ASP A 452 -69.68 -41.75 -12.19
N SER A 453 -71.00 -41.74 -12.13
CA SER A 453 -71.74 -41.47 -10.88
C SER A 453 -71.63 -42.58 -9.85
N VAL A 454 -71.28 -43.81 -10.24
CA VAL A 454 -71.02 -44.90 -9.29
C VAL A 454 -69.63 -44.70 -8.68
N ALA A 455 -68.60 -44.51 -9.52
CA ALA A 455 -67.23 -44.31 -9.05
C ALA A 455 -67.07 -43.02 -8.21
N ILE A 456 -67.79 -41.94 -8.52
CA ILE A 456 -67.84 -40.72 -7.68
C ILE A 456 -68.41 -41.01 -6.27
N HIS A 457 -69.25 -42.03 -6.12
CA HIS A 457 -69.88 -42.39 -4.84
C HIS A 457 -69.26 -43.61 -4.15
N THR A 458 -68.37 -44.36 -4.81
CA THR A 458 -67.50 -45.37 -4.17
C THR A 458 -66.11 -44.80 -3.90
N GLU A 459 -65.33 -44.48 -4.94
CA GLU A 459 -63.88 -44.15 -4.86
C GLU A 459 -63.56 -42.81 -4.17
N LEU A 460 -64.57 -41.97 -3.89
CA LEU A 460 -64.42 -40.74 -3.11
C LEU A 460 -64.63 -40.96 -1.61
N TYR A 461 -65.33 -42.03 -1.24
CA TYR A 461 -65.72 -42.37 0.14
C TYR A 461 -64.98 -43.59 0.67
N ASP A 462 -64.60 -44.54 -0.18
CA ASP A 462 -63.57 -45.51 0.14
C ASP A 462 -62.25 -44.75 0.27
N HIS A 463 -61.67 -44.79 1.47
CA HIS A 463 -60.61 -43.87 1.82
C HIS A 463 -59.29 -44.29 1.17
N VAL A 464 -58.59 -43.32 0.57
CA VAL A 464 -57.21 -43.49 0.13
C VAL A 464 -56.30 -43.49 1.37
N GLU A 465 -56.37 -44.60 2.12
CA GLU A 465 -55.59 -44.83 3.32
C GLU A 465 -54.16 -45.26 2.98
N GLY A 466 -53.24 -44.78 3.81
CA GLY A 466 -51.83 -45.15 3.75
C GLY A 466 -50.93 -44.02 3.25
N ILE A 467 -49.75 -44.02 3.85
CA ILE A 467 -48.59 -43.27 3.39
C ILE A 467 -47.64 -44.30 2.83
N MET A 468 -47.13 -44.11 1.62
CA MET A 468 -46.14 -45.01 1.03
C MET A 468 -44.74 -44.48 1.26
N ALA A 469 -43.82 -45.35 1.66
CA ALA A 469 -42.44 -45.02 1.95
C ALA A 469 -41.50 -45.83 1.05
N ILE A 470 -40.34 -45.28 0.71
CA ILE A 470 -39.23 -46.01 0.11
C ILE A 470 -37.94 -45.69 0.85
N ASP A 471 -37.21 -46.73 1.25
CA ASP A 471 -35.90 -46.64 1.91
C ASP A 471 -34.90 -45.95 0.96
N THR A 472 -34.25 -44.88 1.44
CA THR A 472 -33.41 -44.01 0.60
C THR A 472 -32.05 -44.61 0.23
N PHE A 473 -31.70 -45.76 0.80
CA PHE A 473 -30.41 -46.43 0.61
C PHE A 473 -30.55 -47.74 -0.18
N ASN A 474 -31.58 -48.55 0.08
CA ASN A 474 -31.78 -49.84 -0.59
C ASN A 474 -33.00 -49.90 -1.53
N GLY A 475 -33.90 -48.91 -1.50
CA GLY A 475 -35.02 -48.83 -2.44
C GLY A 475 -36.17 -49.80 -2.16
N THR A 476 -36.24 -50.41 -0.97
CA THR A 476 -37.39 -51.21 -0.56
C THR A 476 -38.61 -50.34 -0.24
N THR A 477 -39.79 -50.85 -0.61
CA THR A 477 -41.12 -50.20 -0.55
C THR A 477 -42.10 -51.06 0.24
#